data_AF-A0A9Q3GUD7-F1
#
_entry.id   AF-A0A9Q3GUD7-F1
#
_cell.length_a   1.000
_cell.length_b   1.000
_cell.length_c   1.000
_cell.angle_alpha   90.00
_cell.angle_beta   90.00
_cell.angle_gamma   90.00
#
_symmetry.space_group_name_H-M   'P 1'
#
loop_
_entity.id
_entity.type
_entity.pdbx_description
1 polymer ?
#
loop_
_entity_poly.entity_id
_entity_poly.type
_entity_poly.pdbx_seq_one_letter_code
_entity_poly.pdbx_strand_id
1 'polypeptide(L)'
;MSIPSELAFSIFVDWFNAHGKSSILASIGPIMLICLNLPQIDGLNPEDVYFAGIIPGPKEPATILLNYLLIALIKDLKELWKCYHLSPTSTGPSESFILVSILTAITDVFAMRMLTEFISHSGNHFFNFCTIHKAQIEEIGPHFHYTSSYQNHKQPIFSDFGV
;
A
#
# COMPACT_ATOMS: atom_id res chain seq x y z
N MET A 1 -34.00 2.03 4.60
CA MET A 1 -32.57 2.00 4.96
C MET A 1 -31.82 1.65 3.70
N SER A 2 -31.09 2.61 3.12
CA SER A 2 -30.29 2.39 1.91
C SER A 2 -29.10 1.50 2.25
N ILE A 3 -28.84 0.50 1.40
CA ILE A 3 -27.66 -0.36 1.51
C ILE A 3 -26.44 0.51 1.13
N PRO A 4 -25.35 0.49 1.90
CA PRO A 4 -24.17 1.26 1.55
C PRO A 4 -23.53 0.74 0.26
N SER A 5 -23.07 1.65 -0.59
CA SER A 5 -22.28 1.32 -1.77
C SER A 5 -20.85 0.98 -1.35
N GLU A 6 -20.39 -0.22 -1.68
CA GLU A 6 -19.04 -0.68 -1.37
C GLU A 6 -18.09 -0.38 -2.53
N LEU A 7 -17.04 0.41 -2.25
CA LEU A 7 -15.98 0.71 -3.18
C LEU A 7 -14.67 0.06 -2.72
N ALA A 8 -14.07 -0.72 -3.61
CA ALA A 8 -12.79 -1.37 -3.44
C ALA A 8 -11.73 -0.62 -4.23
N PHE A 9 -10.58 -0.38 -3.61
CA PHE A 9 -9.45 0.29 -4.22
C PHE A 9 -8.15 -0.50 -4.06
N SER A 10 -7.24 -0.30 -5.00
CA SER A 10 -5.81 -0.63 -4.85
C SER A 10 -5.02 0.63 -4.56
N ILE A 11 -4.05 0.56 -3.66
CA ILE A 11 -3.08 1.65 -3.47
C ILE A 11 -1.86 1.43 -4.38
N PHE A 12 -1.46 2.44 -5.12
CA PHE A 12 -0.24 2.44 -5.92
C PHE A 12 0.77 3.42 -5.33
N VAL A 13 1.99 2.93 -5.12
CA VAL A 13 3.12 3.73 -4.63
C VAL A 13 4.37 3.32 -5.40
N ASP A 14 4.99 4.28 -6.06
CA ASP A 14 6.24 4.11 -6.77
C ASP A 14 7.01 5.44 -6.76
N TRP A 15 8.30 5.42 -7.03
CA TRP A 15 9.09 6.61 -7.27
C TRP A 15 10.13 6.36 -8.34
N PHE A 16 10.33 7.35 -9.19
CA PHE A 16 11.19 7.25 -10.35
C PHE A 16 12.02 8.52 -10.49
N ASN A 17 13.09 8.44 -11.28
CA ASN A 17 13.86 9.64 -11.60
C ASN A 17 13.02 10.59 -12.47
N ALA A 18 12.68 11.77 -11.94
CA ALA A 18 11.94 12.82 -12.62
C ALA A 18 12.61 13.27 -13.93
N HIS A 19 13.93 13.11 -14.04
CA HIS A 19 14.69 13.42 -15.26
C HIS A 19 14.89 12.19 -16.17
N GLY A 20 14.16 11.10 -15.93
CA GLY A 20 14.25 9.86 -16.70
C GLY A 20 15.64 9.25 -16.66
N LYS A 21 16.25 9.03 -17.82
CA LYS A 21 17.59 8.42 -17.97
C LYS A 21 18.75 9.38 -17.76
N SER A 22 18.47 10.63 -17.36
CA SER A 22 19.51 11.62 -17.05
C SER A 22 20.35 11.20 -15.84
N SER A 23 21.61 11.66 -15.80
CA SER A 23 22.50 11.51 -14.64
C SER A 23 22.07 12.36 -13.44
N ILE A 24 21.14 13.31 -13.63
CA ILE A 24 20.54 14.10 -12.55
C ILE A 24 19.56 13.20 -11.81
N LEU A 25 19.89 12.86 -10.56
CA LEU A 25 19.04 12.05 -9.70
C LEU A 25 18.05 12.96 -8.96
N ALA A 26 16.78 12.89 -9.35
CA ALA A 26 15.68 13.50 -8.61
C ALA A 26 14.53 12.49 -8.55
N SER A 27 14.48 11.68 -7.49
CA SER A 27 13.39 10.73 -7.27
C SER A 27 12.11 11.45 -6.88
N ILE A 28 11.01 11.20 -7.57
CA ILE A 28 9.66 11.69 -7.22
C ILE A 28 8.68 10.56 -7.46
N GLY A 29 7.61 10.50 -6.66
CA GLY A 29 6.69 9.37 -6.71
C GLY A 29 5.24 9.75 -6.47
N PRO A 30 4.27 9.16 -7.18
CA PRO A 30 2.87 9.35 -6.88
C PRO A 30 2.38 8.36 -5.81
N ILE A 31 1.40 8.79 -5.01
CA ILE A 31 0.55 7.92 -4.20
C ILE A 31 -0.83 8.00 -4.81
N MET A 32 -1.33 6.89 -5.33
CA MET A 32 -2.61 6.83 -6.06
C MET A 32 -3.52 5.75 -5.50
N LEU A 33 -4.83 5.95 -5.59
CA LEU A 33 -5.85 4.94 -5.34
C LEU A 33 -6.56 4.62 -6.65
N ILE A 34 -6.63 3.34 -6.99
CA ILE A 34 -7.24 2.84 -8.23
C ILE A 34 -8.57 2.18 -7.88
N CYS A 35 -9.67 2.65 -8.44
CA CYS A 35 -10.99 2.07 -8.18
C CYS A 35 -11.14 0.73 -8.92
N LEU A 36 -11.44 -0.34 -8.18
CA LEU A 36 -11.59 -1.69 -8.72
C LEU A 36 -13.02 -2.02 -9.16
N ASN A 37 -13.99 -1.15 -8.83
CA ASN A 37 -15.39 -1.32 -9.22
C ASN A 37 -15.68 -0.81 -10.65
N LEU A 38 -14.74 -0.08 -11.25
CA LEU A 38 -14.89 0.44 -12.61
C LEU A 38 -14.46 -0.63 -13.63
N PRO A 39 -15.20 -0.79 -14.75
CA PRO A 39 -14.86 -1.76 -15.77
C PRO A 39 -13.56 -1.35 -16.47
N GLN A 40 -12.51 -2.15 -16.29
CA GLN A 40 -11.18 -1.93 -16.89
C GLN A 40 -11.15 -2.36 -18.35
N ILE A 41 -11.92 -1.68 -19.20
CA ILE A 41 -12.12 -2.09 -20.61
C ILE A 41 -10.83 -1.88 -21.42
N ASP A 42 -10.05 -0.82 -21.14
CA ASP A 42 -8.87 -0.43 -21.92
C ASP A 42 -7.60 -0.21 -21.08
N GLY A 43 -7.56 -0.75 -19.86
CA GLY A 43 -6.47 -0.53 -18.90
C GLY A 43 -6.82 0.50 -17.83
N LEU A 44 -5.80 1.05 -17.17
CA LEU A 44 -5.96 2.07 -16.13
C LEU A 44 -6.04 3.46 -16.77
N ASN A 45 -7.26 3.97 -16.97
CA ASN A 45 -7.40 5.32 -17.47
C ASN A 45 -7.16 6.34 -16.36
N PRO A 46 -6.66 7.56 -16.66
CA PRO A 46 -6.45 8.59 -15.67
C PRO A 46 -7.70 8.94 -14.84
N GLU A 47 -8.89 8.81 -15.41
CA GLU A 47 -10.18 9.02 -14.75
C GLU A 47 -10.53 7.97 -13.69
N ASP A 48 -9.94 6.78 -13.76
CA ASP A 48 -10.18 5.68 -12.81
C ASP A 48 -9.27 5.78 -11.56
N VAL A 49 -8.42 6.82 -11.52
CA VAL A 49 -7.37 7.00 -10.53
C VAL A 49 -7.62 8.23 -9.68
N TYR A 50 -7.66 8.03 -8.37
CA TYR A 50 -7.62 9.11 -7.39
C TYR A 50 -6.17 9.39 -6.98
N PHE A 51 -5.70 10.60 -7.25
CA PHE A 51 -4.35 11.03 -6.90
C PHE A 51 -4.30 11.54 -5.45
N ALA A 52 -3.74 10.74 -4.55
CA ALA A 52 -3.74 11.02 -3.11
C ALA A 52 -2.55 11.85 -2.63
N GLY A 53 -1.41 11.84 -3.34
CA GLY A 53 -0.25 12.63 -2.94
C GLY A 53 1.00 12.44 -3.79
N ILE A 54 2.00 13.28 -3.51
CA ILE A 54 3.35 13.24 -4.11
C ILE A 54 4.36 12.93 -3.01
N ILE A 55 5.21 11.94 -3.26
CA ILE A 55 6.46 11.70 -2.56
C ILE A 55 7.49 12.72 -3.10
N PRO A 56 7.95 13.65 -2.26
CA PRO A 56 8.87 14.69 -2.71
C PRO A 56 10.29 14.13 -2.91
N GLY A 57 10.97 14.65 -3.92
CA GLY A 57 12.38 14.40 -4.16
C GLY A 57 13.33 15.27 -3.33
N PRO A 58 14.64 15.25 -3.64
CA PRO A 58 15.28 14.63 -4.81
C PRO A 58 15.74 13.18 -4.60
N LYS A 59 15.59 12.63 -3.39
CA LYS A 59 16.02 11.26 -3.07
C LYS A 59 14.80 10.38 -2.82
N GLU A 60 15.02 9.07 -2.92
CA GLU A 60 14.02 8.10 -2.48
C GLU A 60 13.62 8.38 -1.02
N PRO A 61 12.34 8.24 -0.69
CA PRO A 61 11.86 8.56 0.65
C PRO A 61 12.42 7.57 1.67
N ALA A 62 12.84 8.09 2.83
CA ALA A 62 12.99 7.25 4.00
C ALA A 62 11.62 6.73 4.46
N THR A 63 11.57 5.58 5.14
CA THR A 63 10.32 4.95 5.61
C THR A 63 9.47 5.90 6.44
N ILE A 64 10.13 6.69 7.29
CA ILE A 64 9.50 7.71 8.13
C ILE A 64 8.77 8.77 7.29
N LEU A 65 9.38 9.25 6.21
CA LEU A 65 8.77 10.27 5.34
C LEU A 65 7.54 9.72 4.63
N LEU A 66 7.63 8.49 4.10
CA LEU A 66 6.49 7.83 3.47
C LEU A 66 5.34 7.66 4.47
N ASN A 67 5.64 7.22 5.69
CA ASN A 67 4.65 7.09 6.76
C ASN A 67 3.96 8.42 7.06
N TYR A 68 4.71 9.53 7.14
CA TYR A 68 4.11 10.86 7.35
C TYR A 68 3.12 11.25 6.24
N LEU A 69 3.45 10.96 4.98
CA LEU A 69 2.55 11.22 3.85
C LEU A 69 1.29 10.34 3.92
N LEU A 70 1.44 9.08 4.32
CA LEU A 70 0.34 8.12 4.41
C LEU A 70 -0.59 8.36 5.60
N ILE A 71 -0.13 9.00 6.69
CA ILE A 71 -0.97 9.24 7.89
C ILE A 71 -2.27 9.96 7.54
N ALA A 72 -2.21 11.00 6.69
CA ALA A 72 -3.40 11.73 6.27
C ALA A 72 -4.36 10.83 5.50
N LEU A 73 -3.85 10.10 4.49
CA LEU A 73 -4.64 9.17 3.70
C LEU A 73 -5.26 8.04 4.55
N ILE A 74 -4.50 7.47 5.47
CA ILE A 74 -4.97 6.41 6.37
C ILE A 74 -6.06 6.93 7.30
N LYS A 75 -5.98 8.19 7.75
CA LYS A 75 -7.02 8.80 8.58
C LYS A 75 -8.34 8.85 7.81
N ASP A 76 -8.32 9.34 6.58
CA ASP A 76 -9.51 9.44 5.73
C ASP A 76 -10.06 8.05 5.41
N LEU A 77 -9.20 7.09 5.07
CA LEU A 77 -9.61 5.70 4.81
C LEU A 77 -10.24 5.03 6.03
N LYS A 78 -9.78 5.34 7.25
CA LYS A 78 -10.39 4.83 8.49
C LYS A 78 -11.79 5.39 8.73
N GLU A 79 -12.07 6.61 8.29
CA GLU A 79 -13.41 7.20 8.34
C GLU A 79 -14.30 6.56 7.28
N LEU A 80 -13.79 6.40 6.05
CA LEU A 80 -14.52 5.78 4.94
C LEU A 80 -14.80 4.28 5.14
N TRP A 81 -13.98 3.57 5.92
CA TRP A 81 -14.23 2.18 6.31
C TRP A 81 -15.42 2.03 7.27
N LYS A 82 -15.76 3.08 8.03
CA LYS A 82 -16.84 3.04 9.04
C LYS A 82 -18.24 3.31 8.47
N CYS A 83 -18.39 3.30 7.14
CA CYS A 83 -19.57 3.76 6.43
C CYS A 83 -19.73 5.29 6.54
N TYR A 84 -19.36 6.00 5.48
CA TYR A 84 -19.41 7.46 5.40
C TYR A 84 -20.70 7.94 4.76
N HIS A 85 -21.33 8.96 5.36
CA HIS A 85 -22.54 9.57 4.84
C HIS A 85 -22.20 10.67 3.84
N LEU A 86 -22.62 10.47 2.59
CA LEU A 86 -22.56 11.48 1.55
C LEU A 86 -23.84 12.31 1.56
N SER A 87 -23.69 13.57 1.97
CA SER A 87 -24.73 14.58 1.89
C SER A 87 -25.18 14.76 0.42
N PRO A 88 -26.48 14.99 0.18
CA PRO A 88 -26.96 15.27 -1.17
C PRO A 88 -26.31 16.53 -1.70
N THR A 89 -25.87 16.52 -2.95
CA THR A 89 -25.49 17.75 -3.66
C THR A 89 -26.70 18.30 -4.41
N SER A 90 -26.70 19.60 -4.73
CA SER A 90 -27.83 20.26 -5.42
C SER A 90 -28.24 19.61 -6.75
N THR A 91 -27.36 18.80 -7.34
CA THR A 91 -27.56 18.09 -8.60
C THR A 91 -27.35 16.58 -8.47
N GLY A 92 -27.08 16.09 -7.26
CA GLY A 92 -26.69 14.71 -7.02
C GLY A 92 -27.86 13.81 -6.62
N PRO A 93 -27.62 12.48 -6.59
CA PRO A 93 -28.58 11.53 -6.05
C PRO A 93 -28.87 11.81 -4.57
N SER A 94 -29.91 11.15 -4.06
CA SER A 94 -30.33 11.17 -2.65
C SER A 94 -29.17 10.81 -1.70
N GLU A 95 -29.36 11.10 -0.41
CA GLU A 95 -28.45 10.69 0.66
C GLU A 95 -27.93 9.27 0.46
N SER A 96 -26.61 9.13 0.40
CA SER A 96 -25.94 7.89 0.06
C SER A 96 -24.92 7.54 1.13
N PHE A 97 -24.78 6.25 1.39
CA PHE A 97 -23.78 5.73 2.32
C PHE A 97 -22.72 5.00 1.50
N ILE A 98 -21.45 5.27 1.77
CA ILE A 98 -20.33 4.61 1.10
C ILE A 98 -19.43 3.91 2.10
N LEU A 99 -18.92 2.74 1.73
CA LEU A 99 -17.88 2.04 2.45
C LEU A 99 -16.69 1.86 1.51
N VAL A 100 -15.52 2.31 1.92
CA VAL A 100 -14.29 2.21 1.10
C VAL A 100 -13.32 1.22 1.72
N SER A 101 -12.79 0.32 0.89
CA SER A 101 -11.85 -0.73 1.27
C SER A 101 -10.59 -0.68 0.41
N ILE A 102 -9.41 -0.84 1.00
CA ILE A 102 -8.15 -1.08 0.26
C ILE A 102 -7.92 -2.59 0.21
N LEU A 103 -7.92 -3.18 -0.98
CA LEU A 103 -7.77 -4.64 -1.15
C LEU A 103 -6.33 -5.06 -1.44
N THR A 104 -5.57 -4.24 -2.17
CA THR A 104 -4.20 -4.60 -2.59
C THR A 104 -3.31 -3.37 -2.74
N ALA A 105 -2.00 -3.60 -2.70
CA ALA A 105 -0.97 -2.62 -3.00
C ALA A 105 -0.27 -3.01 -4.31
N ILE A 106 -0.29 -2.11 -5.29
CA ILE A 106 0.39 -2.26 -6.59
C ILE A 106 1.66 -1.42 -6.51
N THR A 107 2.79 -2.08 -6.30
CA THR A 107 4.04 -1.41 -6.00
C THR A 107 5.19 -2.38 -6.25
N ASP A 108 6.38 -1.85 -6.50
CA ASP A 108 7.58 -2.69 -6.61
C ASP A 108 7.93 -3.31 -5.23
N VAL A 109 8.88 -4.24 -5.22
CA VAL A 109 9.20 -4.98 -3.98
C VAL A 109 9.74 -4.06 -2.89
N PHE A 110 10.46 -3.00 -3.24
CA PHE A 110 11.06 -2.10 -2.27
C PHE A 110 9.99 -1.19 -1.64
N ALA A 111 9.17 -0.54 -2.47
CA ALA A 111 8.09 0.32 -2.03
C ALA A 111 6.99 -0.48 -1.32
N MET A 112 6.73 -1.73 -1.72
CA MET A 112 5.89 -2.67 -0.95
C MET A 112 6.38 -2.79 0.49
N ARG A 113 7.67 -3.11 0.70
CA ARG A 113 8.24 -3.31 2.04
C ARG A 113 8.15 -2.04 2.88
N MET A 114 8.34 -0.88 2.26
CA MET A 114 8.22 0.41 2.93
C MET A 114 6.78 0.72 3.32
N LEU A 115 5.82 0.47 2.43
CA LEU A 115 4.39 0.73 2.63
C LEU A 115 3.76 -0.16 3.70
N THR A 116 4.22 -1.40 3.79
CA THR A 116 3.64 -2.44 4.66
C THR A 116 4.41 -2.65 5.97
N GLU A 117 5.52 -1.90 6.15
CA GLU A 117 6.46 -2.06 7.27
C GLU A 117 7.12 -3.47 7.33
N PHE A 118 7.27 -4.13 6.18
CA PHE A 118 8.01 -5.40 6.08
C PHE A 118 9.54 -5.15 6.04
N ILE A 119 10.33 -6.16 6.42
CA ILE A 119 11.79 -6.02 6.59
C ILE A 119 12.46 -5.74 5.22
N SER A 120 13.40 -4.78 5.19
CA SER A 120 14.22 -4.38 4.02
C SER A 120 15.01 -5.56 3.40
N HIS A 121 15.59 -5.37 2.21
CA HIS A 121 16.42 -6.35 1.49
C HIS A 121 17.61 -6.91 2.28
N SER A 122 18.04 -6.23 3.35
CA SER A 122 19.06 -6.70 4.29
C SER A 122 18.51 -7.58 5.42
N GLY A 123 17.20 -7.82 5.43
CA GLY A 123 16.53 -8.69 6.36
C GLY A 123 16.83 -10.15 6.13
N ASN A 124 16.85 -10.90 7.21
CA ASN A 124 17.03 -12.34 7.16
C ASN A 124 15.81 -13.11 6.60
N HIS A 125 14.70 -12.43 6.28
CA HIS A 125 13.48 -13.05 5.76
C HIS A 125 13.24 -12.68 4.29
N PHE A 126 13.04 -13.69 3.45
CA PHE A 126 13.00 -13.53 1.99
C PHE A 126 11.62 -13.09 1.45
N PHE A 127 10.54 -13.53 2.10
CA PHE A 127 9.14 -13.25 1.71
C PHE A 127 8.40 -12.46 2.79
N ASN A 128 7.56 -11.51 2.36
CA ASN A 128 6.72 -10.69 3.24
C ASN A 128 5.70 -11.48 4.08
N PHE A 129 5.32 -12.67 3.63
CA PHE A 129 4.32 -13.52 4.29
C PHE A 129 4.90 -14.81 4.88
N CYS A 130 6.22 -15.00 4.78
CA CYS A 130 6.87 -16.23 5.20
C CYS A 130 7.94 -15.97 6.26
N THR A 131 8.09 -16.90 7.20
CA THR A 131 9.12 -16.88 8.25
C THR A 131 10.44 -17.53 7.81
N ILE A 132 10.62 -17.84 6.52
CA ILE A 132 11.82 -18.52 6.04
C ILE A 132 13.03 -17.58 6.11
N HIS A 133 14.01 -18.01 6.90
CA HIS A 133 15.31 -17.36 7.01
C HIS A 133 16.12 -17.59 5.73
N LYS A 134 16.94 -16.61 5.32
CA LYS A 134 17.81 -16.69 4.13
C LYS A 134 18.73 -17.92 4.14
N ALA A 135 19.12 -18.37 5.32
CA ALA A 135 19.94 -19.58 5.51
C ALA A 135 19.21 -20.90 5.18
N GLN A 136 17.88 -20.89 5.08
CA GLN A 136 17.03 -22.06 4.86
C GLN A 136 16.38 -22.06 3.48
N ILE A 137 16.91 -21.26 2.54
CA ILE A 137 16.32 -21.10 1.20
C ILE A 137 16.32 -22.41 0.39
N GLU A 138 17.24 -23.33 0.70
CA GLU A 138 17.34 -24.64 0.04
C GLU A 138 16.36 -25.67 0.63
N GLU A 139 15.70 -25.37 1.75
CA GLU A 139 14.76 -26.28 2.41
C GLU A 139 13.33 -26.15 1.86
N ILE A 140 13.08 -25.33 0.82
CA ILE A 140 11.74 -25.07 0.29
C ILE A 140 11.17 -26.34 -0.39
N GLY A 141 10.27 -27.04 0.31
CA GLY A 141 9.52 -28.19 -0.19
C GLY A 141 8.00 -27.99 -0.24
N PRO A 142 7.24 -28.91 -0.86
CA PRO A 142 5.79 -28.81 -1.02
C PRO A 142 4.97 -28.93 0.29
N HIS A 143 5.61 -29.22 1.43
CA HIS A 143 4.96 -29.38 2.74
C HIS A 143 5.10 -28.17 3.67
N PHE A 144 5.65 -27.05 3.18
CA PHE A 144 5.93 -25.88 4.00
C PHE A 144 4.69 -24.99 4.16
N HIS A 145 4.01 -25.14 5.30
CA HIS A 145 2.95 -24.23 5.74
C HIS A 145 3.51 -23.19 6.72
N TYR A 146 3.77 -21.98 6.24
CA TYR A 146 4.04 -20.84 7.13
C TYR A 146 3.17 -19.66 6.70
N THR A 147 1.93 -19.64 7.17
CA THR A 147 1.13 -18.42 7.20
C THR A 147 1.52 -17.66 8.46
N SER A 148 2.41 -16.67 8.32
CA SER A 148 2.66 -15.74 9.42
C SER A 148 1.53 -14.72 9.47
N SER A 149 0.86 -14.58 10.61
CA SER A 149 -0.11 -13.49 10.80
C SER A 149 0.64 -12.14 10.81
N TYR A 150 -0.02 -11.05 10.38
CA TYR A 150 0.57 -9.70 10.40
C TYR A 150 1.17 -9.33 11.76
N GLN A 151 0.59 -9.81 12.86
CA GLN A 151 1.10 -9.57 14.22
C GLN A 151 2.43 -10.29 14.51
N ASN A 152 2.62 -11.48 13.93
CA ASN A 152 3.87 -12.23 14.08
C ASN A 152 5.03 -11.57 13.33
N HIS A 153 4.74 -10.84 12.25
CA HIS A 153 5.76 -10.08 11.50
C HIS A 153 6.14 -8.76 12.19
N LYS A 154 5.26 -8.19 13.04
CA LYS A 154 5.51 -6.93 13.75
C LYS A 154 6.27 -7.07 15.08
N GLN A 155 6.47 -8.28 15.59
CA GLN A 155 7.30 -8.49 16.76
C GLN A 155 8.74 -8.07 16.42
N PRO A 156 9.33 -7.07 17.10
CA PRO A 156 10.73 -6.82 16.94
C PRO A 156 11.47 -8.06 17.48
N ILE A 157 12.36 -8.64 16.68
CA ILE A 157 13.24 -9.73 17.10
C ILE A 157 14.28 -9.15 18.08
N PHE A 158 13.83 -8.76 19.26
CA PHE A 158 14.66 -8.54 20.45
C PHE A 158 14.33 -9.66 21.44
N SER A 159 14.59 -10.90 21.05
CA SER A 159 14.60 -12.02 22.01
C SER A 159 15.55 -13.16 21.67
N ASP A 160 16.42 -13.03 20.66
CA ASP A 160 17.45 -14.05 20.36
C ASP A 160 18.87 -13.46 20.30
N PHE A 161 19.21 -12.57 21.24
CA PHE A 161 20.60 -12.39 21.66
C PHE A 161 20.75 -12.94 23.07
N GLY A 162 20.67 -14.26 23.17
CA GLY A 162 21.40 -15.01 24.18
C GLY A 162 22.78 -15.32 23.62
N VAL A 163 23.81 -14.75 24.29
CA VAL A 163 25.27 -14.78 24.05
C VAL A 163 25.82 -13.47 23.47
#